data_AF-A0A9Q4BKE2-F1
#
_entry.id   AF-A0A9Q4BKE2-F1
#
_cell.length_a   1.000
_cell.length_b   1.000
_cell.length_c   1.000
_cell.angle_alpha   90.00
_cell.angle_beta   90.00
_cell.angle_gamma   90.00
#
_symmetry.space_group_name_H-M   'P 1'
#
loop_
_entity.id
_entity.type
_entity.pdbx_description
1 polymer ?
#
loop_
_entity_poly.entity_id
_entity_poly.type
_entity_poly.pdbx_seq_one_letter_code
_entity_poly.pdbx_strand_id
1 'polypeptide(L)'
;MAFITWNSRFSVGIDDIDKQHMKLIGYINELHDAMKIGKAKDIMAPILKNLVDYTIYHFSLEEKYLAQNFYPGYLSHKKEHTDFVDHVSGFQKSFNEGSAFISIDVLNYLREWITHHILETDQKYSPFLKGKGIN
;
A
#
# COMPACT_ATOMS: atom_id res chain seq x y z
N MET A 1 -11.29 16.26 -6.49
CA MET A 1 -10.41 15.34 -7.24
C MET A 1 -9.81 14.38 -6.25
N ALA A 2 -9.64 13.11 -6.63
CA ALA A 2 -9.00 12.11 -5.77
C ALA A 2 -7.56 12.52 -5.44
N PHE A 3 -7.10 12.18 -4.24
CA PHE A 3 -5.74 12.47 -3.81
C PHE A 3 -4.71 11.66 -4.61
N ILE A 4 -5.08 10.44 -4.99
CA ILE A 4 -4.35 9.56 -5.91
C ILE A 4 -5.34 9.06 -6.95
N THR A 5 -5.02 9.26 -8.23
CA THR A 5 -5.84 8.74 -9.34
C THR A 5 -5.12 7.56 -9.98
N TRP A 6 -5.77 6.39 -9.96
CA TRP A 6 -5.28 5.22 -10.68
C TRP A 6 -5.10 5.54 -12.16
N ASN A 7 -4.02 5.05 -12.75
CA ASN A 7 -3.77 5.11 -14.18
C ASN A 7 -2.96 3.88 -14.60
N SER A 8 -2.86 3.64 -15.91
CA SER A 8 -2.24 2.44 -16.48
C SER A 8 -0.77 2.26 -16.11
N ARG A 9 -0.06 3.30 -15.65
CA ARG A 9 1.34 3.17 -15.22
C ARG A 9 1.49 2.42 -13.90
N PHE A 10 0.44 2.36 -13.08
CA PHE A 10 0.44 1.58 -11.85
C PHE A 10 0.12 0.11 -12.07
N SER A 11 -0.36 -0.28 -13.26
CA SER A 11 -0.61 -1.68 -13.57
C SER A 11 0.72 -2.44 -13.68
N VAL A 12 0.84 -3.52 -12.94
CA VAL A 12 1.93 -4.51 -13.09
C VAL A 12 1.52 -5.62 -14.05
N GLY A 13 0.30 -5.56 -14.61
CA GLY A 13 -0.22 -6.54 -15.55
C GLY A 13 -0.43 -7.92 -14.94
N ILE A 14 -0.70 -7.95 -13.63
CA ILE A 14 -1.16 -9.12 -12.87
C ILE A 14 -2.48 -8.73 -12.22
N ASP A 15 -3.60 -9.27 -12.72
CA ASP A 15 -4.96 -8.80 -12.43
C ASP A 15 -5.28 -8.71 -10.94
N ASP A 16 -4.86 -9.71 -10.17
CA ASP A 16 -5.11 -9.75 -8.72
C ASP A 16 -4.29 -8.71 -7.96
N ILE A 17 -3.09 -8.39 -8.44
CA ILE A 17 -2.24 -7.35 -7.84
C ILE A 17 -2.77 -5.97 -8.18
N ASP A 18 -3.12 -5.72 -9.44
CA ASP A 18 -3.68 -4.43 -9.88
C ASP A 18 -4.95 -4.08 -9.09
N LYS A 19 -5.84 -5.06 -8.86
CA LYS A 19 -7.03 -4.88 -8.02
C LYS A 19 -6.67 -4.51 -6.58
N GLN A 20 -5.61 -5.12 -6.03
CA GLN A 20 -5.14 -4.82 -4.68
C GLN A 20 -4.53 -3.42 -4.58
N HIS A 21 -3.71 -3.01 -5.54
CA HIS A 21 -3.17 -1.64 -5.59
C HIS A 21 -4.28 -0.60 -5.70
N MET A 22 -5.28 -0.82 -6.57
CA MET A 22 -6.46 0.05 -6.66
C MET A 22 -7.19 0.16 -5.32
N LYS A 23 -7.31 -0.94 -4.58
CA LYS A 23 -7.98 -0.96 -3.28
C LYS A 23 -7.18 -0.22 -2.21
N LEU A 24 -5.85 -0.37 -2.17
CA LEU A 24 -4.96 0.40 -1.29
C LEU A 24 -5.04 1.90 -1.57
N ILE A 25 -4.97 2.28 -2.85
CA ILE A 25 -5.17 3.68 -3.29
C ILE A 25 -6.55 4.19 -2.85
N GLY A 26 -7.58 3.36 -2.95
CA GLY A 26 -8.92 3.65 -2.45
C GLY A 26 -8.94 4.01 -0.96
N TYR A 27 -8.29 3.22 -0.11
CA TYR A 27 -8.20 3.51 1.33
C TYR A 27 -7.43 4.80 1.63
N ILE A 28 -6.34 5.08 0.90
CA ILE A 28 -5.60 6.34 1.07
C ILE A 28 -6.46 7.55 0.68
N ASN A 29 -7.22 7.44 -0.41
CA ASN A 29 -8.18 8.47 -0.82
C ASN A 29 -9.29 8.68 0.22
N GLU A 30 -9.84 7.60 0.76
CA GLU A 30 -10.87 7.66 1.81
C GLU A 30 -10.33 8.35 3.08
N LEU A 31 -9.09 8.04 3.46
CA LEU A 31 -8.42 8.65 4.61
C LEU A 31 -8.18 10.15 4.39
N HIS A 32 -7.76 10.53 3.17
CA HIS A 32 -7.58 11.93 2.78
C HIS A 32 -8.90 12.72 2.82
N ASP A 33 -9.98 12.14 2.29
CA ASP A 33 -11.28 12.80 2.28
C ASP A 33 -11.84 12.96 3.70
N ALA A 34 -11.68 11.94 4.56
CA ALA A 34 -12.07 12.01 5.97
C ALA A 34 -11.29 13.11 6.73
N MET A 35 -9.98 13.24 6.48
CA MET A 35 -9.17 14.32 7.06
C MET A 35 -9.63 15.69 6.55
N LYS A 36 -9.88 15.84 5.24
CA LYS A 36 -10.24 17.13 4.61
C LYS A 36 -11.54 17.72 5.14
N ILE A 37 -12.53 16.88 5.42
CA ILE A 37 -13.83 17.31 5.96
C ILE A 37 -13.87 17.32 7.50
N GLY A 38 -12.71 17.14 8.14
CA GLY A 38 -12.58 17.18 9.60
C GLY A 38 -13.39 16.11 10.31
N LYS A 39 -13.46 14.88 9.77
CA LYS A 39 -14.16 13.78 10.45
C LYS A 39 -13.51 13.49 11.81
N ALA A 40 -14.33 12.99 12.72
CA ALA A 40 -13.87 12.55 14.03
C ALA A 40 -12.93 11.34 13.93
N LYS A 41 -12.09 11.18 14.97
CA LYS A 41 -11.18 10.03 15.11
C LYS A 41 -11.88 8.68 14.93
N ASP A 42 -13.11 8.54 15.42
CA ASP A 42 -13.89 7.30 15.33
C ASP A 42 -14.24 6.88 13.89
N ILE A 43 -14.21 7.82 12.93
CA ILE A 43 -14.37 7.55 11.51
C ILE A 43 -13.02 7.24 10.84
N MET A 44 -11.97 7.96 11.22
CA MET A 44 -10.64 7.78 10.62
C MET A 44 -9.93 6.50 11.09
N ALA A 45 -10.12 6.10 12.34
CA ALA A 45 -9.52 4.89 12.93
C ALA A 45 -9.84 3.60 12.15
N PRO A 46 -11.10 3.29 11.80
CA PRO A 46 -11.41 2.09 11.03
C PRO A 46 -10.84 2.15 9.60
N ILE A 47 -10.78 3.33 8.96
CA ILE A 47 -10.18 3.49 7.62
C ILE A 47 -8.68 3.20 7.69
N LEU A 48 -7.98 3.78 8.67
CA LEU A 48 -6.55 3.53 8.89
C LEU A 48 -6.29 2.05 9.20
N LYS A 49 -7.16 1.42 9.99
CA LYS A 49 -7.07 -0.03 10.25
C LYS A 49 -7.23 -0.85 8.99
N ASN A 50 -8.23 -0.56 8.17
CA ASN A 50 -8.44 -1.26 6.91
C ASN A 50 -7.26 -1.07 5.96
N LEU A 51 -6.65 0.12 5.91
CA LEU A 51 -5.44 0.38 5.14
C LEU A 51 -4.26 -0.50 5.60
N VAL A 52 -3.99 -0.56 6.91
CA VAL A 52 -2.88 -1.36 7.47
C VAL A 52 -3.11 -2.85 7.22
N ASP A 53 -4.30 -3.37 7.56
CA ASP A 53 -4.63 -4.78 7.38
C ASP A 53 -4.54 -5.20 5.91
N TYR A 54 -5.03 -4.34 5.01
CA TYR A 54 -5.03 -4.64 3.58
C TYR A 54 -3.63 -4.52 2.96
N THR A 55 -2.77 -3.64 3.47
CA THR A 55 -1.35 -3.57 3.11
C THR A 55 -0.65 -4.90 3.43
N ILE A 56 -0.84 -5.42 4.63
CA ILE A 56 -0.25 -6.69 5.06
C ILE A 56 -0.77 -7.85 4.20
N TYR A 57 -2.08 -7.88 3.93
CA TYR A 57 -2.69 -8.88 3.06
C TYR A 57 -2.09 -8.83 1.65
N HIS A 58 -1.98 -7.64 1.06
CA HIS A 58 -1.42 -7.43 -0.27
C HIS A 58 0.03 -7.92 -0.35
N PHE A 59 0.90 -7.47 0.57
CA PHE A 59 2.30 -7.89 0.62
C PHE A 59 2.45 -9.40 0.81
N SER A 60 1.56 -10.03 1.59
CA SER A 60 1.60 -11.48 1.76
C SER A 60 1.37 -12.25 0.46
N LEU A 61 0.52 -11.73 -0.44
CA LEU A 61 0.27 -12.35 -1.74
C LEU A 61 1.47 -12.15 -2.67
N GLU A 62 1.99 -10.93 -2.75
CA GLU A 62 3.17 -10.64 -3.56
C GLU A 62 4.37 -11.47 -3.12
N GLU A 63 4.69 -11.44 -1.83
CA GLU A 63 5.80 -12.22 -1.27
C GLU A 63 5.65 -13.71 -1.54
N LYS A 64 4.42 -14.23 -1.49
CA LYS A 64 4.14 -15.62 -1.88
C LYS A 64 4.48 -15.87 -3.35
N TYR A 65 4.04 -15.01 -4.27
CA TYR A 65 4.36 -15.15 -5.69
C TYR A 65 5.87 -15.05 -5.95
N LEU A 66 6.54 -14.08 -5.34
CA LEU A 66 7.98 -13.88 -5.49
C LEU A 66 8.78 -15.07 -4.93
N ALA A 67 8.44 -15.55 -3.74
CA ALA A 67 9.12 -16.67 -3.09
C ALA A 67 8.92 -17.98 -3.86
N GLN A 68 7.68 -18.30 -4.26
CA GLN A 68 7.38 -19.55 -4.98
C GLN A 68 8.06 -19.65 -6.35
N ASN A 69 8.33 -18.49 -6.97
CA ASN A 69 8.97 -18.44 -8.28
C ASN A 69 10.49 -18.15 -8.21
N PHE A 70 11.06 -18.10 -7.00
CA PHE A 70 12.48 -17.81 -6.77
C PHE A 70 12.94 -16.48 -7.40
N TYR A 71 12.13 -15.42 -7.24
CA TYR A 71 12.48 -14.10 -7.73
C TYR A 71 13.79 -13.61 -7.09
N PRO A 72 14.82 -13.25 -7.87
CA PRO A 72 16.13 -12.86 -7.32
C PRO A 72 16.08 -11.67 -6.36
N GLY A 73 15.15 -10.73 -6.57
CA GLY A 73 14.96 -9.54 -5.73
C GLY A 73 14.05 -9.74 -4.51
N TYR A 74 13.63 -10.97 -4.19
CA TYR A 74 12.64 -11.23 -3.14
C TYR A 74 13.05 -10.67 -1.77
N LEU A 75 14.30 -10.87 -1.34
CA LEU A 75 14.73 -10.43 0.00
C LEU A 75 14.74 -8.91 0.15
N SER A 76 15.17 -8.17 -0.88
CA SER A 76 15.13 -6.70 -0.85
C SER A 76 13.68 -6.18 -0.89
N HIS A 77 12.82 -6.79 -1.72
CA HIS A 77 11.40 -6.45 -1.81
C HIS A 77 10.70 -6.62 -0.45
N LYS A 78 10.87 -7.79 0.17
CA LYS A 78 10.31 -8.09 1.50
C LYS A 78 10.82 -7.13 2.58
N LYS A 79 12.05 -6.63 2.47
CA LYS A 79 12.59 -5.65 3.41
C LYS A 79 11.84 -4.32 3.31
N GLU A 80 11.59 -3.83 2.09
CA GLU A 80 10.77 -2.62 1.87
C GLU A 80 9.37 -2.78 2.48
N HIS A 81 8.74 -3.94 2.27
CA HIS A 81 7.44 -4.27 2.87
C HIS A 81 7.46 -4.24 4.39
N THR A 82 8.46 -4.90 4.99
CA THR A 82 8.60 -4.99 6.46
C THR A 82 8.75 -3.60 7.06
N ASP A 83 9.62 -2.77 6.47
CA ASP A 83 9.87 -1.40 6.95
C ASP A 83 8.61 -0.53 6.86
N PHE A 84 7.84 -0.67 5.77
CA PHE A 84 6.60 0.06 5.61
C PHE A 84 5.54 -0.39 6.62
N VAL A 85 5.34 -1.69 6.79
CA VAL A 85 4.38 -2.26 7.75
C VAL A 85 4.69 -1.80 9.17
N ASP A 86 5.97 -1.85 9.58
CA ASP A 86 6.40 -1.40 10.90
C ASP A 86 6.09 0.09 11.11
N HIS A 87 6.35 0.92 10.09
CA HIS A 87 6.07 2.34 10.13
C HIS A 87 4.57 2.63 10.27
N VAL A 88 3.73 2.07 9.40
CA VAL A 88 2.28 2.34 9.40
C VAL A 88 1.57 1.74 10.61
N SER A 89 2.03 0.59 11.11
CA SER A 89 1.49 -0.03 12.33
C SER A 89 1.88 0.78 13.57
N GLY A 90 3.11 1.29 13.63
CA GLY A 90 3.55 2.21 14.67
C GLY A 90 2.74 3.51 14.68
N PHE A 91 2.49 4.09 13.51
CA PHE A 91 1.61 5.25 13.37
C PHE A 91 0.18 4.95 13.83
N GLN A 92 -0.40 3.84 13.39
CA GLN A 92 -1.74 3.42 13.78
C GLN A 92 -1.88 3.28 15.30
N LYS A 93 -0.88 2.68 15.97
CA LYS A 93 -0.85 2.58 17.43
C LYS A 93 -0.90 3.97 18.09
N SER A 94 0.00 4.87 17.70
CA SER A 94 0.04 6.23 18.24
C SER A 94 -1.25 7.00 17.96
N PHE A 95 -1.85 6.81 16.78
CA PHE A 95 -3.15 7.41 16.43
C PHE A 95 -4.26 6.91 17.37
N ASN A 96 -4.32 5.61 17.63
CA ASN A 96 -5.29 5.00 18.54
C ASN A 96 -5.10 5.47 19.99
N GLU A 97 -3.86 5.64 20.44
CA GLU A 97 -3.53 6.20 21.76
C GLU A 97 -3.82 7.71 21.86
N GLY A 98 -4.02 8.40 20.73
CA GLY A 98 -4.25 9.84 20.69
C GLY A 98 -2.98 10.68 20.78
N SER A 99 -1.81 10.05 20.66
CA SER A 99 -0.50 10.69 20.61
C SER A 99 -0.09 11.10 19.18
N ALA A 100 -0.86 10.71 18.17
CA ALA A 100 -0.69 11.13 16.78
C ALA A 100 -2.03 11.48 16.11
N PHE A 101 -1.94 12.28 15.03
CA PHE A 101 -3.08 12.69 14.22
C PHE A 101 -2.75 12.43 12.74
N ILE A 102 -3.79 12.19 11.93
CA ILE A 102 -3.65 12.10 10.48
C ILE A 102 -3.46 13.51 9.95
N SER A 103 -2.24 13.81 9.54
CA SER A 103 -1.88 15.08 8.91
C SER A 103 -1.74 14.91 7.39
N ILE A 104 -1.64 16.04 6.69
CA ILE A 104 -1.33 16.04 5.26
C ILE A 104 0.04 15.40 4.98
N ASP A 105 0.99 15.51 5.90
CA ASP A 105 2.33 14.90 5.76
C ASP A 105 2.27 13.37 5.81
N VAL A 106 1.45 12.81 6.70
CA VAL A 106 1.20 11.36 6.75
C VAL A 106 0.56 10.88 5.45
N LEU A 107 -0.42 11.62 4.93
CA LEU A 107 -1.07 11.27 3.66
C LEU A 107 -0.10 11.38 2.47
N ASN A 108 0.73 12.43 2.42
CA ASN A 108 1.76 12.58 1.40
C ASN A 108 2.78 11.45 1.47
N TYR A 109 3.21 11.05 2.67
CA TYR A 109 4.09 9.89 2.86
C TYR A 109 3.45 8.60 2.30
N LEU A 110 2.20 8.31 2.64
CA LEU A 110 1.49 7.12 2.14
C LEU A 110 1.38 7.14 0.61
N ARG A 111 1.06 8.30 0.02
CA ARG A 111 1.01 8.49 -1.44
C ARG A 111 2.36 8.27 -2.08
N GLU A 112 3.40 8.92 -1.58
CA GLU A 112 4.75 8.84 -2.14
C GLU A 112 5.28 7.43 -2.05
N TRP A 113 5.11 6.77 -0.90
CA TRP A 113 5.53 5.38 -0.72
C TRP A 113 4.82 4.46 -1.71
N ILE A 114 3.48 4.46 -1.78
CA ILE A 114 2.76 3.52 -2.64
C ILE A 114 3.03 3.78 -4.12
N THR A 115 3.09 5.05 -4.54
CA THR A 115 3.33 5.36 -5.95
C THR A 115 4.76 5.04 -6.38
N HIS A 116 5.74 5.31 -5.53
CA HIS A 116 7.13 4.95 -5.79
C HIS A 116 7.33 3.43 -5.79
N HIS A 117 6.82 2.75 -4.77
CA HIS A 117 6.98 1.30 -4.63
C HIS A 117 6.36 0.56 -5.82
N ILE A 118 5.14 0.93 -6.24
CA ILE A 118 4.53 0.33 -7.42
C ILE A 118 5.39 0.59 -8.66
N LEU A 119 5.75 1.85 -8.94
CA LEU A 119 6.40 2.24 -10.19
C LEU A 119 7.85 1.77 -10.30
N GLU A 120 8.56 1.63 -9.18
CA GLU A 120 10.00 1.36 -9.15
C GLU A 120 10.35 -0.02 -8.61
N THR A 121 9.54 -0.60 -7.71
CA THR A 121 9.80 -1.91 -7.11
C THR A 121 8.91 -2.97 -7.75
N ASP A 122 7.59 -2.80 -7.74
CA ASP A 122 6.65 -3.82 -8.23
C ASP A 122 6.76 -4.05 -9.74
N GLN A 123 6.96 -2.98 -10.51
CA GLN A 123 7.20 -3.08 -11.96
C GLN A 123 8.38 -4.01 -12.31
N LYS A 124 9.38 -4.14 -11.43
CA LYS A 124 10.57 -4.99 -11.70
C LYS A 124 10.23 -6.48 -11.70
N TYR A 125 9.29 -6.93 -10.86
CA TYR A 125 8.91 -8.34 -10.85
C TYR A 125 7.94 -8.70 -11.99
N SER A 126 7.23 -7.72 -12.56
CA SER A 126 6.18 -7.96 -13.57
C SER A 126 6.64 -8.85 -14.73
N PRO A 127 7.71 -8.54 -15.48
CA PRO A 127 8.15 -9.40 -16.60
C PRO A 127 8.58 -10.80 -16.13
N PHE A 128 9.13 -10.90 -14.91
CA PHE A 128 9.55 -12.17 -14.34
C PHE A 128 8.36 -13.09 -14.04
N LEU A 129 7.36 -12.58 -13.31
CA LEU A 129 6.17 -13.36 -12.93
C LEU A 129 5.30 -13.71 -14.15
N LYS A 130 5.16 -12.77 -15.10
CA LYS A 130 4.46 -13.04 -16.36
C LYS A 130 5.15 -14.12 -17.19
N GLY A 131 6.49 -14.15 -17.20
CA GLY A 131 7.28 -15.24 -17.79
C GLY A 131 7.06 -16.60 -17.12
N LYS A 132 6.49 -16.63 -15.91
CA LYS A 132 6.07 -17.85 -15.18
C LYS A 132 4.58 -18.17 -15.37
N GLY A 133 3.85 -17.41 -16.18
CA GLY A 133 2.43 -17.60 -16.46
C GLY A 133 1.48 -16.98 -15.43
N ILE A 134 1.99 -16.15 -14.51
CA ILE A 134 1.17 -15.39 -13.57
C ILE A 134 0.73 -14.10 -14.26
N ASN A 135 -0.58 -13.92 -14.41
CA ASN A 135 -1.21 -12.76 -15.06
C ASN A 135 -2.44 -12.33 -14.27
#